data_AF-A0A945QN40-F1
#
_entry.id   AF-A0A945QN40-F1
#
_cell.length_a   1.000
_cell.length_b   1.000
_cell.length_c   1.000
_cell.angle_alpha   90.00
_cell.angle_beta   90.00
_cell.angle_gamma   90.00
#
_symmetry.space_group_name_H-M   'P 1'
#
loop_
_entity.id
_entity.type
_entity.pdbx_description
1 polymer ?
#
loop_
_entity_poly.entity_id
_entity_poly.type
_entity_poly.pdbx_seq_one_letter_code
_entity_poly.pdbx_strand_id
1 'polypeptide(L)'
;MNKKHIFVILYSLSFLIGQSSVFESEPGFIRVKADSSSVPIYLDGNLIGHTPIKNPIPVMEGVHFIGFHPPSFKDPFISYGKVNSDKQIFVLSGDTVNISFNTFLVDNNIKKIKKEYQITNYIGIGMLSLFLYQLWIISS
;
A
#
# COMPACT_ATOMS: atom_id res chain seq x y z
N MET A 1 33.68 -32.06 37.30
CA MET A 1 33.19 -30.82 36.65
C MET A 1 33.15 -29.71 37.70
N ASN A 2 33.87 -28.60 37.48
CA ASN A 2 34.06 -27.55 38.50
C ASN A 2 32.75 -26.75 38.71
N LYS A 3 32.37 -26.41 39.95
CA LYS A 3 31.08 -25.73 40.27
C LYS A 3 30.84 -24.44 39.48
N LYS A 4 31.91 -23.73 39.09
CA LYS A 4 31.85 -22.53 38.24
C LYS A 4 31.30 -22.80 36.84
N HIS A 5 31.65 -23.93 36.23
CA HIS A 5 31.17 -24.28 34.88
C HIS A 5 29.68 -24.63 34.89
N ILE A 6 29.18 -25.22 35.98
CA ILE A 6 27.75 -25.53 36.15
C ILE A 6 26.92 -24.24 36.16
N PHE A 7 27.38 -23.20 36.88
CA PHE A 7 26.69 -21.90 36.90
C PHE A 7 26.67 -21.21 35.53
N VAL A 8 27.78 -21.26 34.79
CA VAL A 8 27.85 -20.68 33.44
C VAL A 8 26.91 -21.39 32.48
N ILE A 9 26.84 -22.73 32.55
CA ILE A 9 25.92 -23.53 31.73
C ILE A 9 24.46 -23.18 32.06
N LEU A 10 24.10 -23.13 33.34
CA LEU A 10 22.75 -22.75 33.78
C LEU A 10 22.34 -21.36 33.31
N TYR A 11 23.26 -20.38 33.40
CA TYR A 11 23.02 -19.02 32.94
C TYR A 11 22.84 -18.93 31.42
N SER A 12 23.67 -19.65 30.65
CA SER A 12 23.52 -19.71 29.19
C SER A 12 22.23 -20.41 28.74
N LEU A 13 21.75 -21.39 29.51
CA LEU A 13 20.51 -22.12 29.23
C LEU A 13 19.27 -21.27 29.47
N SER A 14 19.31 -20.32 30.42
CA SER A 14 18.20 -19.40 30.69
C SER A 14 17.93 -18.46 29.52
N PHE A 15 18.98 -18.05 28.80
CA PHE A 15 18.89 -17.21 27.60
C PHE A 15 18.22 -17.93 26.41
N LEU A 16 18.35 -19.26 26.32
CA LEU A 16 17.71 -20.04 25.27
C LEU A 16 16.21 -20.21 25.52
N ILE A 17 15.79 -20.37 26.78
CA ILE A 17 14.39 -20.61 27.17
C ILE A 17 13.56 -19.31 27.15
N GLY A 18 14.20 -18.15 27.32
CA GLY A 18 13.51 -16.85 27.36
C GLY A 18 13.16 -16.23 26.00
N GLN A 19 13.43 -16.90 24.87
CA GLN A 19 13.09 -16.36 23.56
C GLN A 19 11.59 -16.52 23.30
N SER A 20 10.86 -15.40 23.22
CA SER A 20 9.47 -15.38 22.76
C SER A 20 9.42 -15.42 21.23
N SER A 21 8.41 -16.08 20.67
CA SER A 21 8.10 -15.96 19.24
C SER A 21 7.71 -14.53 18.89
N VAL A 22 8.03 -14.10 17.68
CA VAL A 22 7.63 -12.77 17.17
C VAL A 22 6.11 -12.67 17.02
N PHE A 23 5.44 -13.81 16.83
CA PHE A 23 4.00 -13.92 16.70
C PHE A 23 3.41 -14.72 17.87
N GLU A 24 2.27 -14.27 18.37
CA GLU A 24 1.51 -14.93 19.44
C GLU A 24 0.72 -16.15 18.93
N SER A 25 0.34 -16.13 17.65
CA SER A 25 -0.31 -17.24 16.93
C SER A 25 0.48 -17.64 15.67
N GLU A 26 0.08 -18.73 15.02
CA GLU A 26 0.67 -19.10 13.73
C GLU A 26 0.44 -17.99 12.70
N PRO A 27 1.50 -17.40 12.11
CA PRO A 27 1.34 -16.30 11.18
C PRO A 27 0.66 -16.75 9.89
N GLY A 28 -0.18 -15.87 9.34
CA GLY A 28 -0.65 -15.98 7.97
C GLY A 28 0.38 -15.39 7.00
N PHE A 29 0.23 -15.66 5.71
CA PHE A 29 1.14 -15.19 4.68
C PHE A 29 0.41 -14.52 3.52
N ILE A 30 0.98 -13.42 3.02
CA ILE A 30 0.49 -12.73 1.82
C ILE A 30 1.52 -12.86 0.71
N ARG A 31 1.14 -13.43 -0.42
CA ARG A 31 1.96 -13.48 -1.62
C ARG A 31 1.50 -12.43 -2.62
N VAL A 32 2.37 -11.47 -2.89
CA VAL A 32 2.09 -10.35 -3.80
C VAL A 32 2.68 -10.64 -5.18
N LYS A 33 1.83 -10.56 -6.21
CA LYS A 33 2.23 -10.55 -7.62
C LYS A 33 1.84 -9.23 -8.25
N ALA A 34 2.72 -8.65 -9.04
CA ALA A 34 2.43 -7.47 -9.84
C ALA A 34 2.97 -7.68 -11.26
N ASP A 35 2.33 -6.99 -12.20
CA ASP A 35 2.71 -6.93 -13.62
C ASP A 35 3.89 -5.99 -13.91
N SER A 36 4.15 -5.01 -13.02
CA SER A 36 5.28 -4.09 -13.11
C SER A 36 6.33 -4.33 -12.02
N SER A 37 7.57 -4.01 -12.35
CA SER A 37 8.73 -4.07 -11.46
C SER A 37 8.97 -2.74 -10.74
N SER A 38 9.58 -2.80 -9.57
CA SER A 38 9.95 -1.64 -8.75
C SER A 38 8.76 -0.81 -8.24
N VAL A 39 7.58 -1.43 -8.11
CA VAL A 39 6.39 -0.76 -7.56
C VAL A 39 6.39 -0.92 -6.03
N PRO A 40 6.27 0.16 -5.25
CA PRO A 40 6.20 0.06 -3.79
C PRO A 40 4.91 -0.64 -3.36
N ILE A 41 5.01 -1.52 -2.37
CA ILE A 41 3.87 -2.23 -1.77
C ILE A 41 3.73 -1.81 -0.31
N TYR A 42 2.53 -1.37 0.02
CA TYR A 42 2.12 -0.95 1.35
C TYR A 42 1.18 -1.99 1.94
N LEU A 43 1.45 -2.39 3.18
CA LEU A 43 0.58 -3.23 4.00
C LEU A 43 0.18 -2.42 5.23
N ASP A 44 -1.12 -2.24 5.43
CA ASP A 44 -1.70 -1.47 6.54
C ASP A 44 -1.10 -0.06 6.68
N GLY A 45 -0.73 0.54 5.53
CA GLY A 45 -0.10 1.85 5.44
C GLY A 45 1.44 1.85 5.57
N ASN A 46 2.06 0.72 5.94
CA ASN A 46 3.52 0.61 6.05
C ASN A 46 4.16 0.09 4.76
N LEU A 47 5.26 0.71 4.34
CA LEU A 47 6.03 0.25 3.18
C LEU A 47 6.75 -1.06 3.52
N ILE A 48 6.39 -2.14 2.82
CA ILE A 48 7.01 -3.46 3.01
C ILE A 48 8.17 -3.67 2.05
N GLY A 49 8.09 -3.13 0.83
CA GLY A 49 9.14 -3.27 -0.17
C GLY A 49 8.67 -2.92 -1.57
N HIS A 50 9.43 -3.39 -2.56
CA HIS A 50 9.14 -3.14 -3.98
C HIS A 50 8.97 -4.45 -4.75
N THR A 51 8.13 -4.43 -5.78
CA THR A 51 7.90 -5.60 -6.63
C THR A 51 9.14 -5.94 -7.48
N PRO A 52 9.42 -7.22 -7.77
CA PRO A 52 8.75 -8.40 -7.27
C PRO A 52 9.19 -8.77 -5.84
N ILE A 53 8.22 -9.09 -4.97
CA ILE A 53 8.48 -9.57 -3.61
C ILE A 53 8.68 -11.10 -3.67
N LYS A 54 9.89 -11.55 -3.35
CA LYS A 54 10.27 -12.98 -3.46
C LYS A 54 9.62 -13.86 -2.40
N ASN A 55 9.61 -13.38 -1.16
CA ASN A 55 9.13 -14.14 -0.01
C ASN A 55 7.71 -13.68 0.38
N PRO A 56 6.81 -14.59 0.76
CA PRO A 56 5.51 -14.21 1.32
C PRO A 56 5.69 -13.32 2.56
N ILE A 57 4.82 -12.32 2.70
CA ILE A 57 4.85 -11.37 3.82
C ILE A 57 4.08 -11.99 4.99
N PRO A 58 4.72 -12.23 6.15
CA PRO A 58 4.04 -12.76 7.32
C PRO A 58 3.16 -11.68 7.94
N VAL A 59 1.92 -12.03 8.29
CA VAL A 59 0.95 -11.12 8.92
C VAL A 59 0.22 -11.83 10.06
N MET A 60 -0.30 -11.03 10.99
CA MET A 60 -1.22 -11.53 12.01
C MET A 60 -2.52 -12.00 11.36
N GLU A 61 -3.31 -12.78 12.07
CA GLU A 61 -4.66 -13.10 11.59
C GLU A 61 -5.56 -11.86 11.61
N GLY A 62 -6.39 -11.73 10.59
CA GLY A 62 -7.39 -10.67 10.52
C GLY A 62 -7.46 -9.96 9.18
N VAL A 63 -8.00 -8.74 9.22
CA VAL A 63 -8.21 -7.89 8.06
C VAL A 63 -6.97 -7.05 7.81
N HIS A 64 -6.45 -7.13 6.58
CA HIS A 64 -5.32 -6.33 6.14
C HIS A 64 -5.65 -5.54 4.89
N PHE A 65 -5.08 -4.35 4.78
CA PHE A 65 -5.17 -3.48 3.62
C PHE A 65 -3.86 -3.50 2.86
N ILE A 66 -3.89 -3.90 1.60
CA ILE A 66 -2.71 -3.93 0.76
C ILE A 66 -2.89 -3.06 -0.48
N GLY A 67 -1.92 -2.20 -0.75
CA GLY A 67 -1.96 -1.26 -1.86
C GLY A 67 -0.56 -0.96 -2.37
N PHE A 68 -0.49 -0.17 -3.43
CA PHE A 68 0.78 0.28 -4.03
C PHE A 68 0.90 1.79 -4.15
N HIS A 69 -0.08 2.52 -3.62
CA HIS A 69 -0.02 3.97 -3.50
C HIS A 69 0.38 4.38 -2.09
N PRO A 70 1.13 5.50 -1.94
CA PRO A 70 1.44 6.01 -0.62
C PRO A 70 0.15 6.42 0.10
N PRO A 71 -0.04 6.03 1.38
CA PRO A 71 -1.25 6.40 2.13
C PRO A 71 -1.42 7.92 2.29
N SER A 72 -0.32 8.68 2.24
CA SER A 72 -0.30 10.13 2.44
C SER A 72 -0.58 10.97 1.18
N PHE A 73 -0.59 10.37 -0.02
CA PHE A 73 -0.77 11.10 -1.28
C PHE A 73 -2.13 10.78 -1.90
N LYS A 74 -3.21 11.31 -1.29
CA LYS A 74 -4.49 11.48 -1.98
C LYS A 74 -4.51 12.88 -2.60
N ASP A 75 -4.22 12.96 -3.89
CA ASP A 75 -4.45 14.18 -4.69
C ASP A 75 -5.93 14.62 -4.53
N PRO A 76 -6.21 15.82 -4.00
CA PRO A 76 -7.58 16.27 -3.76
C PRO A 76 -8.37 16.48 -5.06
N PHE A 77 -7.69 16.56 -6.20
CA PHE A 77 -8.28 16.76 -7.52
C PHE A 77 -8.54 15.44 -8.27
N ILE A 78 -8.00 14.33 -7.75
CA ILE A 78 -8.23 12.99 -8.31
C ILE A 78 -9.14 12.23 -7.36
N SER A 79 -10.38 11.95 -7.79
CA SER A 79 -11.25 11.05 -7.04
C SER A 79 -10.76 9.61 -7.21
N TYR A 80 -9.85 9.19 -6.32
CA TYR A 80 -9.36 7.80 -6.23
C TYR A 80 -10.49 6.82 -5.92
N GLY A 81 -11.70 7.27 -5.54
CA GLY A 81 -12.88 6.41 -5.37
C GLY A 81 -13.29 5.64 -6.64
N LYS A 82 -12.80 6.03 -7.82
CA LYS A 82 -12.94 5.24 -9.07
C LYS A 82 -11.80 4.25 -9.31
N VAL A 83 -10.69 4.36 -8.59
CA VAL A 83 -9.46 3.59 -8.79
C VAL A 83 -9.23 2.75 -7.53
N ASN A 84 -9.83 1.56 -7.49
CA ASN A 84 -9.63 0.59 -6.41
C ASN A 84 -8.22 0.00 -6.46
N SER A 85 -7.21 0.79 -6.09
CA SER A 85 -5.82 0.33 -6.01
C SER A 85 -5.55 -0.53 -4.79
N ASP A 86 -6.31 -0.29 -3.73
CA ASP A 86 -6.11 -0.93 -2.44
C ASP A 86 -7.10 -2.09 -2.33
N LYS A 87 -6.60 -3.24 -1.89
CA LYS A 87 -7.38 -4.44 -1.67
C LYS A 87 -7.44 -4.71 -0.18
N GLN A 88 -8.64 -4.84 0.33
CA GLN A 88 -8.89 -5.41 1.65
C GLN A 88 -8.89 -6.92 1.53
N ILE A 89 -8.13 -7.60 2.37
CA ILE A 89 -8.06 -9.05 2.43
C ILE A 89 -8.27 -9.52 3.87
N PHE A 90 -8.72 -10.76 4.01
CA PHE A 90 -8.80 -11.44 5.29
C PHE A 90 -7.83 -12.62 5.27
N VAL A 91 -6.93 -12.68 6.25
CA VAL A 91 -5.89 -13.71 6.35
C VAL A 91 -6.13 -14.52 7.61
N LEU A 92 -6.20 -15.84 7.46
CA LEU A 92 -6.29 -16.79 8.56
C LEU A 92 -4.89 -17.23 9.02
N SER A 93 -4.77 -17.61 10.30
CA SER A 93 -3.56 -18.21 10.84
C SER A 93 -3.13 -19.44 10.01
N GLY A 94 -1.88 -19.48 9.56
CA GLY A 94 -1.31 -20.55 8.75
C GLY A 94 -1.69 -20.57 7.25
N ASP A 95 -2.61 -19.71 6.80
CA ASP A 95 -3.03 -19.64 5.39
C ASP A 95 -2.11 -18.73 4.56
N THR A 96 -2.07 -18.95 3.24
CA THR A 96 -1.35 -18.08 2.29
C THR A 96 -2.29 -17.47 1.26
N VAL A 97 -2.57 -16.18 1.39
CA VAL A 97 -3.41 -15.43 0.47
C VAL A 97 -2.58 -14.91 -0.72
N ASN A 98 -2.99 -15.28 -1.93
CA ASN A 98 -2.34 -14.85 -3.18
C ASN A 98 -3.07 -13.65 -3.79
N ILE A 99 -2.35 -12.55 -4.04
CA ILE A 99 -2.93 -11.31 -4.55
C ILE A 99 -2.16 -10.87 -5.79
N SER A 100 -2.92 -10.47 -6.81
CA SER A 100 -2.37 -9.88 -8.02
C SER A 100 -2.78 -8.40 -8.14
N PHE A 101 -1.80 -7.57 -8.48
CA PHE A 101 -1.99 -6.16 -8.82
C PHE A 101 -1.72 -5.95 -10.31
N ASN A 102 -2.64 -5.22 -10.95
CA ASN A 102 -2.45 -4.72 -12.31
C ASN A 102 -2.05 -3.25 -12.22
N THR A 103 -0.79 -3.04 -11.88
CA THR A 103 -0.22 -1.72 -11.60
C THR A 103 -0.10 -0.90 -12.87
N PHE A 104 0.15 -1.53 -14.02
CA PHE A 104 0.28 -0.84 -15.30
C PHE A 104 -1.04 -0.20 -15.75
N LEU A 105 -2.15 -0.95 -15.70
CA LEU A 105 -3.46 -0.40 -16.08
C LEU A 105 -3.89 0.71 -15.13
N VAL A 106 -3.66 0.54 -13.83
CA VAL A 106 -4.04 1.55 -12.84
C VAL A 106 -3.24 2.84 -13.03
N ASP A 107 -1.91 2.75 -13.20
CA ASP A 107 -1.07 3.92 -13.44
C ASP A 107 -1.47 4.67 -14.73
N ASN A 108 -1.77 3.94 -15.81
CA ASN A 108 -2.26 4.54 -17.05
C ASN A 108 -3.62 5.24 -16.87
N ASN A 109 -4.53 4.65 -16.10
CA ASN A 109 -5.83 5.26 -15.80
C ASN A 109 -5.66 6.55 -14.99
N ILE A 110 -4.77 6.55 -14.00
CA ILE A 110 -4.47 7.75 -13.20
C ILE A 110 -3.88 8.85 -14.08
N LYS A 111 -2.91 8.52 -14.95
CA LYS A 111 -2.31 9.47 -15.90
C LYS A 111 -3.36 10.05 -16.85
N LYS A 112 -4.28 9.21 -17.35
CA LYS A 112 -5.38 9.63 -18.22
C LYS A 112 -6.33 10.60 -17.50
N ILE A 113 -6.79 10.24 -16.30
CA ILE A 113 -7.67 11.08 -15.48
C ILE A 113 -7.00 12.43 -15.19
N LYS A 114 -5.71 12.45 -14.83
CA LYS A 114 -4.96 13.68 -14.58
C LYS A 114 -4.92 14.59 -15.81
N LYS A 115 -4.70 14.01 -17.00
CA LYS A 115 -4.70 14.75 -18.26
C LYS A 115 -6.09 15.31 -18.61
N GLU A 116 -7.14 14.50 -18.45
CA GLU A 116 -8.53 14.94 -18.66
C GLU A 116 -8.94 16.06 -17.71
N TYR A 117 -8.50 15.98 -16.44
CA TYR A 117 -8.72 17.04 -15.46
C TYR A 117 -8.05 18.36 -15.88
N GLN A 118 -6.78 18.32 -16.32
CA GLN A 118 -6.08 19.51 -16.82
C GLN A 118 -6.80 20.14 -18.02
N ILE A 119 -7.24 19.33 -18.98
CA ILE A 119 -8.01 19.80 -20.15
C ILE A 119 -9.33 20.43 -19.71
N THR A 120 -10.06 19.78 -18.80
CA THR A 120 -11.33 20.29 -18.27
C THR A 120 -11.15 21.63 -17.57
N ASN A 121 -10.06 21.80 -16.82
CA ASN A 121 -9.75 23.07 -16.15
C ASN A 121 -9.50 24.20 -17.17
N TYR A 122 -8.76 23.94 -18.25
CA TYR A 122 -8.56 24.92 -19.33
C TYR A 122 -9.87 25.29 -20.03
N ILE A 123 -10.75 24.31 -20.29
CA ILE A 123 -12.08 24.55 -20.85
C ILE A 123 -12.89 25.45 -19.91
N GLY A 124 -12.88 25.17 -18.60
CA GLY A 124 -13.58 25.97 -17.60
C GLY A 124 -13.10 27.43 -17.53
N ILE A 125 -11.78 27.65 -17.57
CA ILE A 125 -11.19 29.00 -17.62
C ILE A 125 -11.63 29.73 -18.91
N GLY A 126 -11.65 29.03 -20.05
CA GLY A 126 -12.14 29.58 -21.31
C GLY A 126 -13.61 29.98 -21.25
N MET A 127 -14.46 29.11 -20.71
CA MET A 127 -15.89 29.39 -20.52
C MET A 127 -16.13 30.59 -19.61
N LEU A 128 -15.40 30.69 -18.49
CA LEU A 128 -15.49 31.82 -17.57
C LEU A 128 -15.07 33.13 -18.25
N SER A 129 -14.00 33.09 -19.04
CA SER A 129 -13.50 34.26 -19.77
C SER A 129 -14.51 34.77 -20.79
N LEU A 130 -15.14 33.85 -21.55
CA LEU A 130 -16.20 34.19 -22.50
C LEU A 130 -17.44 34.77 -21.80
N PHE A 131 -17.83 34.22 -20.65
CA PHE A 131 -18.94 34.73 -19.86
C PHE A 131 -18.67 36.16 -19.37
N LEU A 132 -17.47 36.43 -18.85
CA LEU A 132 -17.07 37.78 -18.42
C LEU A 132 -17.04 38.77 -19.60
N TYR A 133 -16.57 38.33 -20.76
CA TYR A 133 -16.59 39.14 -21.99
C TYR A 133 -18.03 39.51 -22.40
N GLN A 134 -18.96 38.55 -22.34
CA GLN A 134 -20.38 38.81 -22.61
C GLN A 134 -20.98 39.81 -21.61
N LEU A 135 -20.69 39.67 -20.31
CA LEU A 135 -21.14 40.63 -19.30
C LEU A 135 -20.60 42.04 -19.56
N TRP A 136 -19.34 42.15 -20.00
CA TRP A 136 -18.75 43.44 -20.35
C TRP A 136 -19.47 44.10 -21.53
N ILE A 137 -19.78 43.34 -22.59
CA ILE A 137 -20.55 43.85 -23.74
C ILE A 137 -21.93 44.36 -23.31
N ILE A 138 -22.63 43.64 -22.43
CA ILE A 138 -23.99 44.00 -21.99
C ILE A 138 -23.97 45.21 -21.04
N SER A 139 -22.90 45.39 -20.27
CA SER A 139 -22.76 46.50 -19.32
C SER A 139 -22.30 47.82 -19.97
N SER A 140 -21.77 47.76 -21.20
CA SER A 140 -21.40 48.93 -22.01
C SER A 140 -22.60 49.51 -22.74
#